data_AF-A0A418VBP6-F1
#
_entry.id   AF-A0A418VBP6-F1
#
_cell.length_a   1.000
_cell.length_b   1.000
_cell.length_c   1.000
_cell.angle_alpha   90.00
_cell.angle_beta   90.00
_cell.angle_gamma   90.00
#
_symmetry.space_group_name_H-M   'P 1'
#
loop_
_entity.id
_entity.type
_entity.pdbx_description
1 polymer ?
#
loop_
_entity_poly.entity_id
_entity_poly.type
_entity_poly.pdbx_seq_one_letter_code
_entity_poly.pdbx_strand_id
1 'polypeptide(L)'
;MTSPADMSASDNFTKAQEYAVQADVAYPVPFYDRTLWKAAVDHSYYAATQEAGSRDYNAYLAQLYTKTQWWINAYNAWTKLGELNDTEKQWASLSAAKLAWLALQRGDKTAAAAYVQQGQSWADSASLQAIKNRL
;
A
#
# COMPACT_ATOMS: atom_id res chain seq x y z
N MET A 1 -20.99 -10.04 15.49
CA MET A 1 -19.58 -10.05 15.06
C MET A 1 -18.88 -8.97 15.86
N THR A 2 -17.73 -9.26 16.46
CA THR A 2 -16.91 -8.26 17.18
C THR A 2 -16.39 -7.24 16.17
N SER A 3 -16.59 -5.94 16.44
CA SER A 3 -16.06 -4.87 15.61
C SER A 3 -14.53 -4.84 15.72
N PRO A 4 -13.76 -4.50 14.67
CA PRO A 4 -12.32 -4.27 14.77
C PRO A 4 -11.95 -3.31 15.92
N ALA A 5 -12.82 -2.34 16.20
CA ALA A 5 -12.63 -1.35 17.26
C ALA A 5 -12.59 -1.95 18.68
N ASP A 6 -13.23 -3.09 18.90
CA ASP A 6 -13.33 -3.75 20.21
C ASP A 6 -12.24 -4.81 20.41
N MET A 7 -11.40 -5.05 19.39
CA MET A 7 -10.34 -6.06 19.39
C MET A 7 -8.98 -5.44 19.73
N SER A 8 -8.08 -6.26 20.29
CA SER A 8 -6.68 -5.86 20.50
C SER A 8 -5.94 -5.68 19.17
N ALA A 9 -4.80 -4.99 19.19
CA ALA A 9 -4.02 -4.75 17.98
C ALA A 9 -3.51 -6.07 17.37
N SER A 10 -3.07 -7.01 18.21
CA SER A 10 -2.61 -8.33 17.78
C SER A 10 -3.73 -9.19 17.19
N ASP A 11 -4.94 -9.15 17.78
CA ASP A 11 -6.08 -9.88 17.24
C ASP A 11 -6.53 -9.29 15.90
N ASN A 12 -6.53 -7.96 15.79
CA ASN A 12 -6.80 -7.25 14.53
C ASN A 12 -5.76 -7.62 13.46
N PHE A 13 -4.48 -7.64 13.81
CA PHE A 13 -3.41 -8.03 12.89
C PHE A 13 -3.60 -9.47 12.40
N THR A 14 -3.90 -10.40 13.30
CA THR A 14 -4.18 -11.81 12.96
C THR A 14 -5.40 -11.92 12.05
N LYS A 15 -6.50 -11.23 12.36
CA LYS A 15 -7.70 -11.24 11.50
C LYS A 15 -7.44 -10.66 10.12
N ALA A 16 -6.63 -9.61 10.03
CA ALA A 16 -6.25 -9.03 8.75
C ALA A 16 -5.52 -10.05 7.85
N GLN A 17 -4.65 -10.87 8.43
CA GLN A 17 -3.95 -11.95 7.72
C GLN A 17 -4.91 -13.07 7.29
N GLU A 18 -5.81 -13.51 8.17
CA GLU A 18 -6.80 -14.53 7.85
C GLU A 18 -7.71 -14.09 6.69
N TYR A 19 -8.21 -12.84 6.72
CA TYR A 19 -9.04 -12.32 5.63
C TYR A 19 -8.26 -12.17 4.33
N ALA A 20 -6.98 -11.76 4.38
CA ALA A 20 -6.15 -11.68 3.20
C ALA A 20 -5.97 -13.05 2.51
N VAL A 21 -5.73 -14.10 3.30
CA VAL A 21 -5.63 -15.48 2.78
C VAL A 21 -6.96 -15.94 2.16
N GLN A 22 -8.08 -15.68 2.83
CA GLN A 22 -9.40 -16.01 2.28
C GLN A 22 -9.69 -15.22 0.99
N ALA A 23 -9.29 -13.95 0.95
CA ALA A 23 -9.47 -13.08 -0.19
C ALA A 23 -8.64 -13.52 -1.41
N ASP A 24 -7.42 -14.03 -1.19
CA ASP A 24 -6.57 -14.61 -2.24
C ASP A 24 -7.21 -15.84 -2.89
N VAL A 25 -7.95 -16.65 -2.12
CA VAL A 25 -8.67 -17.82 -2.65
C VAL A 25 -9.95 -17.39 -3.36
N ALA A 26 -10.68 -16.42 -2.79
CA ALA A 26 -12.00 -16.03 -3.26
C ALA A 26 -11.98 -15.12 -4.49
N TYR A 27 -10.94 -14.29 -4.65
CA TYR A 27 -10.91 -13.24 -5.66
C TYR A 27 -9.69 -13.36 -6.57
N PRO A 28 -9.88 -13.44 -7.91
CA PRO A 28 -8.76 -13.56 -8.85
C PRO A 28 -7.92 -12.28 -8.94
N VAL A 29 -8.49 -11.13 -8.55
CA VAL A 29 -7.82 -9.83 -8.59
C VAL A 29 -7.98 -9.14 -7.24
N PRO A 30 -6.89 -8.71 -6.59
CA PRO A 30 -6.97 -7.96 -5.36
C PRO A 30 -7.39 -6.52 -5.63
N PHE A 31 -8.52 -6.14 -5.06
CA PHE A 31 -9.08 -4.80 -5.16
C PHE A 31 -9.79 -4.45 -3.85
N TYR A 32 -9.55 -3.24 -3.35
CA TYR A 32 -10.02 -2.82 -2.02
C TYR A 32 -11.54 -3.04 -1.82
N ASP A 33 -12.37 -2.73 -2.82
CA ASP A 33 -13.84 -2.82 -2.69
C ASP A 33 -14.38 -4.25 -2.58
N ARG A 34 -13.52 -5.28 -2.72
CA ARG A 34 -13.93 -6.67 -2.48
C ARG A 34 -14.06 -6.90 -0.98
N THR A 35 -15.17 -7.52 -0.56
CA THR A 35 -15.55 -7.67 0.85
C THR A 35 -14.43 -8.18 1.75
N LEU A 36 -13.74 -9.27 1.38
CA LEU A 36 -12.65 -9.82 2.21
C LEU A 36 -11.38 -8.96 2.17
N TRP A 37 -11.08 -8.30 1.05
CA TRP A 37 -9.95 -7.36 0.97
C TRP A 37 -10.19 -6.11 1.81
N LYS A 38 -11.40 -5.56 1.76
CA LYS A 38 -11.82 -4.46 2.62
C LYS A 38 -11.70 -4.86 4.10
N ALA A 39 -12.19 -6.04 4.47
CA ALA A 39 -12.07 -6.54 5.84
C ALA A 39 -10.60 -6.69 6.27
N ALA A 40 -9.74 -7.25 5.42
CA ALA A 40 -8.31 -7.36 5.69
C ALA A 40 -7.65 -5.99 5.94
N VAL A 41 -7.94 -5.02 5.08
CA VAL A 41 -7.42 -3.64 5.20
C VAL A 41 -7.96 -2.95 6.45
N ASP A 42 -9.26 -3.05 6.73
CA ASP A 42 -9.90 -2.43 7.89
C ASP A 42 -9.26 -2.94 9.19
N HIS A 43 -9.14 -4.26 9.35
CA HIS A 43 -8.49 -4.84 10.53
C HIS A 43 -7.01 -4.47 10.64
N SER A 44 -6.27 -4.48 9.51
CA SER A 44 -4.87 -4.05 9.51
C SER A 44 -4.71 -2.58 9.87
N TYR A 45 -5.65 -1.72 9.47
CA TYR A 45 -5.68 -0.32 9.83
C TYR A 45 -5.85 -0.16 11.34
N TYR A 46 -6.82 -0.86 11.94
CA TYR A 46 -7.02 -0.82 13.39
C TYR A 46 -5.77 -1.25 14.16
N ALA A 47 -5.13 -2.36 13.76
CA ALA A 47 -3.88 -2.81 14.37
C ALA A 47 -2.79 -1.73 14.32
N ALA A 48 -2.54 -1.16 13.12
CA ALA A 48 -1.53 -0.13 12.94
C ALA A 48 -1.85 1.18 13.69
N THR A 49 -3.13 1.53 13.85
CA THR A 49 -3.53 2.73 14.61
C THR A 49 -3.47 2.56 16.12
N GLN A 50 -3.82 1.37 16.63
CA GLN A 50 -3.81 1.07 18.06
C GLN A 50 -2.37 1.00 18.59
N GLU A 51 -1.44 0.50 17.76
CA GLU A 51 -0.01 0.46 18.06
C GLU A 51 0.79 1.20 16.97
N ALA A 52 0.65 2.53 16.93
CA ALA A 52 1.30 3.37 15.93
C ALA A 52 2.84 3.24 15.87
N GLY A 53 3.48 2.79 16.96
CA GLY A 53 4.93 2.52 17.00
C GLY A 53 5.34 1.16 16.43
N SER A 54 4.40 0.25 16.13
CA SER A 54 4.70 -1.07 15.58
C SER A 54 5.03 -0.97 14.10
N ARG A 55 6.31 -1.09 13.75
CA ARG A 55 6.76 -1.09 12.35
C ARG A 55 6.09 -2.22 11.55
N ASP A 56 5.94 -3.39 12.15
CA ASP A 56 5.39 -4.57 11.48
C ASP A 56 3.92 -4.36 11.08
N TYR A 57 3.10 -3.78 11.96
CA TYR A 57 1.70 -3.49 11.65
C TYR A 57 1.58 -2.42 10.57
N ASN A 58 2.41 -1.38 10.62
CA ASN A 58 2.43 -0.33 9.61
C ASN A 58 2.94 -0.85 8.26
N ALA A 59 3.95 -1.72 8.24
CA ALA A 59 4.49 -2.32 7.04
C ALA A 59 3.45 -3.24 6.37
N TYR A 60 2.75 -4.04 7.16
CA TYR A 60 1.71 -4.93 6.66
C TYR A 60 0.51 -4.15 6.10
N LEU A 61 0.10 -3.05 6.76
CA LEU A 61 -0.92 -2.17 6.22
C LEU A 61 -0.50 -1.57 4.87
N ALA A 62 0.76 -1.11 4.76
CA ALA A 62 1.30 -0.58 3.51
C ALA A 62 1.32 -1.65 2.40
N GLN A 63 1.67 -2.89 2.74
CA GLN A 63 1.63 -4.04 1.83
C GLN A 63 0.20 -4.31 1.34
N LEU A 64 -0.79 -4.31 2.24
CA LEU A 64 -2.19 -4.51 1.86
C LEU A 64 -2.71 -3.38 0.97
N TYR A 65 -2.37 -2.12 1.25
CA TYR A 65 -2.71 -1.02 0.36
C TYR A 65 -2.09 -1.18 -1.03
N THR A 66 -0.82 -1.60 -1.13
CA THR A 66 -0.20 -1.89 -2.42
C THR A 66 -0.92 -3.03 -3.13
N LYS A 67 -1.18 -4.14 -2.43
CA LYS A 67 -1.83 -5.34 -2.99
C LYS A 67 -3.24 -5.04 -3.51
N THR A 68 -4.00 -4.27 -2.75
CA THR A 68 -5.40 -3.90 -3.07
C THR A 68 -5.51 -2.68 -3.98
N GLN A 69 -4.39 -2.19 -4.51
CA GLN A 69 -4.31 -1.09 -5.47
C GLN A 69 -4.79 0.26 -4.92
N TRP A 70 -4.74 0.44 -3.60
CA TRP A 70 -5.08 1.69 -2.95
C TRP A 70 -3.87 2.63 -2.95
N TRP A 71 -3.47 3.05 -4.16
CA TRP A 71 -2.13 3.58 -4.44
C TRP A 71 -1.70 4.79 -3.61
N ILE A 72 -2.61 5.73 -3.34
CA ILE A 72 -2.30 6.91 -2.53
C ILE A 72 -2.06 6.54 -1.07
N ASN A 73 -2.87 5.62 -0.52
CA ASN A 73 -2.69 5.12 0.84
C ASN A 73 -1.40 4.31 0.97
N ALA A 74 -1.10 3.46 -0.03
CA ALA A 74 0.14 2.71 -0.10
C ALA A 74 1.36 3.63 -0.09
N TYR A 75 1.41 4.60 -1.02
CA TYR A 75 2.50 5.56 -1.13
C TYR A 75 2.72 6.34 0.18
N ASN A 76 1.64 6.82 0.79
CA ASN A 76 1.71 7.55 2.05
C ASN A 76 2.19 6.67 3.22
N ALA A 77 1.79 5.40 3.26
CA ALA A 77 2.23 4.46 4.29
C ALA A 77 3.73 4.14 4.14
N TRP A 78 4.19 3.83 2.93
CA TRP A 78 5.62 3.58 2.67
C TRP A 78 6.50 4.80 2.97
N THR A 79 6.02 6.00 2.65
CA THR A 79 6.74 7.25 2.95
C THR A 79 6.95 7.46 4.45
N LYS A 80 6.02 6.98 5.29
CA LYS A 80 6.08 7.16 6.75
C LYS A 80 6.90 6.09 7.46
N LEU A 81 7.14 4.93 6.83
CA LEU A 81 7.72 3.76 7.48
C LEU A 81 9.23 3.89 7.79
N GLY A 82 9.89 4.90 7.23
CA GLY A 82 11.32 5.16 7.44
C GLY A 82 12.20 4.25 6.58
N GLU A 83 13.13 3.53 7.21
CA GLU A 83 14.01 2.59 6.51
C GLU A 83 13.22 1.42 5.94
N LEU A 84 13.32 1.23 4.62
CA LEU A 84 12.69 0.14 3.89
C LEU A 84 13.70 -0.93 3.53
N ASN A 85 13.32 -2.20 3.66
CA ASN A 85 14.09 -3.29 3.07
C ASN A 85 13.89 -3.33 1.55
N ASP A 86 14.65 -4.18 0.86
CA ASP A 86 14.65 -4.21 -0.60
C ASP A 86 13.30 -4.61 -1.21
N THR A 87 12.54 -5.48 -0.55
CA THR A 87 11.19 -5.86 -1.00
C THR A 87 10.20 -4.70 -0.83
N GLU A 88 10.23 -4.04 0.32
CA GLU A 88 9.39 -2.88 0.60
C GLU A 88 9.70 -1.72 -0.34
N LYS A 89 10.97 -1.49 -0.68
CA LYS A 89 11.38 -0.50 -1.70
C LYS A 89 10.74 -0.77 -3.05
N GLN A 90 10.64 -2.03 -3.47
CA GLN A 90 9.95 -2.39 -4.73
C GLN A 90 8.45 -2.06 -4.66
N TRP A 91 7.79 -2.36 -3.55
CA TRP A 91 6.37 -2.04 -3.36
C TRP A 91 6.10 -0.54 -3.26
N ALA A 92 6.96 0.19 -2.57
CA ALA A 92 6.93 1.64 -2.48
C ALA A 92 7.12 2.28 -3.86
N SER A 93 8.14 1.85 -4.61
CA SER A 93 8.41 2.27 -5.99
C SER A 93 7.22 1.97 -6.92
N LEU A 94 6.59 0.79 -6.80
CA LEU A 94 5.38 0.46 -7.55
C LEU A 94 4.23 1.44 -7.28
N SER A 95 3.97 1.77 -6.01
CA SER A 95 2.92 2.72 -5.66
C SER A 95 3.18 4.11 -6.26
N ALA A 96 4.44 4.58 -6.21
CA ALA A 96 4.86 5.83 -6.84
C ALA A 96 4.71 5.80 -8.36
N ALA A 97 5.12 4.73 -9.03
CA ALA A 97 4.97 4.58 -10.47
C ALA A 97 3.50 4.63 -10.91
N LYS A 98 2.59 4.03 -10.14
CA LYS A 98 1.14 4.09 -10.41
C LYS A 98 0.59 5.51 -10.26
N LEU A 99 0.96 6.21 -9.18
CA LEU A 99 0.54 7.60 -8.99
C LEU A 99 1.15 8.54 -10.04
N ALA A 100 2.41 8.34 -10.42
CA ALA A 100 3.06 9.08 -11.48
C ALA A 100 2.34 8.93 -12.82
N TRP A 101 1.97 7.69 -13.18
CA TRP A 101 1.21 7.43 -14.40
C TRP A 101 -0.18 8.08 -14.35
N LEU A 102 -0.91 7.95 -13.23
CA LEU A 102 -2.23 8.59 -13.08
C LEU A 102 -2.15 10.12 -13.16
N ALA A 103 -1.12 10.73 -12.56
CA ALA A 103 -0.89 12.17 -12.65
C ALA A 103 -0.61 12.59 -14.11
N LEU A 104 0.24 11.84 -14.81
CA LEU A 104 0.56 12.08 -16.22
C LEU A 104 -0.68 11.99 -17.12
N GLN A 105 -1.54 10.99 -16.92
CA GLN A 105 -2.79 10.83 -17.67
C GLN A 105 -3.74 12.02 -17.48
N ARG A 106 -3.69 12.69 -16.32
CA ARG A 106 -4.48 13.91 -16.04
C ARG A 106 -3.81 15.19 -16.52
N GLY A 107 -2.64 15.11 -17.15
CA GLY A 107 -1.85 16.26 -17.60
C GLY A 107 -1.03 16.96 -16.50
N ASP A 108 -1.04 16.44 -15.27
CA ASP A 108 -0.26 17.00 -14.15
C ASP A 108 1.18 16.47 -14.18
N LYS A 109 2.00 17.07 -15.05
CA LYS A 109 3.41 16.71 -15.21
C LYS A 109 4.24 17.00 -13.96
N THR A 110 3.87 18.01 -13.18
CA THR A 110 4.58 18.36 -11.94
C THR A 110 4.41 17.28 -10.89
N ALA A 111 3.18 16.85 -10.62
CA ALA A 111 2.94 15.74 -9.70
C ALA A 111 3.54 14.42 -10.22
N ALA A 112 3.44 14.17 -11.54
CA ALA A 112 4.04 12.99 -12.14
C ALA A 112 5.57 12.95 -11.94
N ALA A 113 6.27 14.07 -12.15
CA ALA A 113 7.71 14.19 -11.90
C ALA A 113 8.06 13.96 -10.43
N ALA A 114 7.29 14.53 -9.50
CA ALA A 114 7.49 14.34 -8.06
C ALA A 114 7.37 12.86 -7.65
N TYR A 115 6.33 12.16 -8.13
CA TYR A 115 6.18 10.73 -7.89
C TYR A 115 7.28 9.90 -8.56
N VAL A 116 7.73 10.26 -9.78
CA VAL A 116 8.86 9.58 -10.42
C VAL A 116 10.11 9.71 -9.55
N GLN A 117 10.46 10.92 -9.13
CA GLN A 117 11.64 11.18 -8.31
C GLN A 117 11.61 10.39 -7.00
N GLN A 118 10.47 10.43 -6.28
CA GLN A 118 10.34 9.65 -5.05
C GLN A 118 10.43 8.14 -5.32
N GLY A 119 9.76 7.64 -6.35
CA GLY A 119 9.80 6.22 -6.71
C GLY A 119 11.22 5.74 -7.00
N GLN A 120 12.00 6.53 -7.75
CA GLN A 120 13.39 6.22 -8.08
C GLN A 120 14.30 6.24 -6.85
N SER A 121 13.96 7.02 -5.81
CA SER A 121 14.71 7.03 -4.54
C SER A 121 14.55 5.72 -3.74
N TRP A 122 13.43 5.01 -3.91
CA TRP A 122 13.24 3.68 -3.32
C TRP A 122 13.81 2.59 -4.21
N ALA A 123 13.39 2.55 -5.47
CA ALA A 123 13.92 1.64 -6.47
C ALA A 123 13.65 2.17 -7.89
N ASP A 124 14.70 2.28 -8.71
CA ASP A 124 14.55 2.70 -10.10
C ASP A 124 14.03 1.54 -10.96
N SER A 125 12.76 1.61 -11.35
CA SER A 125 12.09 0.59 -12.15
C SER A 125 11.90 1.04 -13.60
N ALA A 126 11.79 0.08 -14.52
CA ALA A 126 11.52 0.36 -15.93
C ALA A 126 10.25 1.20 -16.14
N SER A 127 9.23 1.02 -15.30
CA SER A 127 8.01 1.83 -15.32
C SER A 127 8.28 3.30 -15.03
N LEU A 128 9.11 3.60 -14.02
CA LEU A 128 9.49 4.97 -13.67
C LEU A 128 10.32 5.62 -14.77
N GLN A 129 11.28 4.88 -15.33
CA GLN A 129 12.09 5.34 -16.46
C GLN A 129 11.21 5.65 -17.69
N ALA A 130 10.24 4.79 -17.99
CA ALA A 130 9.31 4.99 -19.10
C ALA A 130 8.40 6.22 -18.89
N ILE A 131 7.96 6.50 -17.66
CA ILE A 131 7.19 7.70 -17.34
C ILE A 131 8.08 8.94 -17.45
N LYS A 132 9.30 8.88 -16.91
CA LYS A 132 10.29 9.97 -16.98
C LYS A 132 10.55 10.43 -18.41
N ASN A 133 10.67 9.49 -19.34
CA ASN A 133 10.90 9.79 -20.77
C ASN A 133 9.70 10.47 -21.46
N ARG A 134 8.52 10.53 -20.82
CA ARG A 134 7.30 11.15 -21.35
C ARG A 134 6.98 12.50 -20.71
N LEU A 135 7.72 12.89 -19.66
CA LEU A 135 7.59 14.19 -19.00
C LEU A 135 8.21 15.28 -19.86
#